data_AF-A0A2N8F2N7-F1
#
_entry.id   AF-A0A2N8F2N7-F1
#
_cell.length_a   1.000
_cell.length_b   1.000
_cell.length_c   1.000
_cell.angle_alpha   90.00
_cell.angle_beta   90.00
_cell.angle_gamma   90.00
#
_symmetry.space_group_name_H-M   'P 1'
#
loop_
_entity.id
_entity.type
_entity.pdbx_description
1 polymer ?
#
loop_
_entity_poly.entity_id
_entity_poly.type
_entity_poly.pdbx_seq_one_letter_code
_entity_poly.pdbx_strand_id
1 'polypeptide(L)'
;MKTLRNSSCLAVGLLLCGCNPLMQASLDTFKAATLGVQPLQVTAAQVEAVPYAQIKVTTDVSEGVLAKLRQQDDLEFWVASGKQVLLMRDGLVVRTVGLSINLDGTRFDGESPFKRGLQQLPDGYSSTRWIDVYQGPRVGLAVNSRFSRQGIETVTILDKDYALQRIDERVDIPELGFKATNRFWIRPDDGLILQSEQHLTPGLFLKIVQLRPDRETAR
;
A
#
# COMPACT_ATOMS: atom_id res chain seq x y z
N MET A 1 -0.97 -55.43 24.02
CA MET A 1 -0.38 -54.15 24.52
C MET A 1 0.58 -53.65 23.45
N LYS A 2 0.07 -52.84 22.51
CA LYS A 2 0.19 -51.36 22.45
C LYS A 2 1.52 -50.89 21.86
N THR A 3 1.54 -50.93 20.51
CA THR A 3 1.96 -49.85 19.60
C THR A 3 2.50 -48.58 20.24
N LEU A 4 3.82 -48.39 20.21
CA LEU A 4 4.49 -47.09 20.40
C LEU A 4 5.82 -47.12 19.64
N ARG A 5 5.80 -46.95 18.32
CA ARG A 5 7.04 -46.71 17.56
C ARG A 5 6.90 -45.84 16.32
N ASN A 6 5.86 -45.00 16.21
CA ASN A 6 5.70 -44.13 15.04
C ASN A 6 5.44 -42.64 15.38
N SER A 7 5.50 -42.22 16.64
CA SER A 7 5.15 -40.85 17.01
C SER A 7 6.25 -39.79 16.79
N SER A 8 7.50 -40.18 16.52
CA SER A 8 8.60 -39.21 16.38
C SER A 8 8.73 -38.59 14.98
N CYS A 9 8.09 -39.15 13.95
CA CYS A 9 8.16 -38.58 12.59
C CYS A 9 7.07 -37.55 12.27
N LEU A 10 6.02 -37.42 13.10
CA LEU A 10 4.97 -36.43 12.88
C LEU A 10 5.29 -35.03 13.42
N ALA A 11 6.21 -34.89 14.38
CA ALA A 11 6.51 -33.61 15.01
C ALA A 11 7.45 -32.71 14.18
N VAL A 12 8.22 -33.27 13.25
CA VAL A 12 9.18 -32.52 12.42
C VAL A 12 8.53 -31.95 11.15
N GLY A 13 7.39 -32.50 10.70
CA GLY A 13 6.66 -32.01 9.53
C GLY A 13 5.82 -30.75 9.78
N LEU A 14 5.58 -30.37 11.04
CA LEU A 14 4.69 -29.25 11.41
C LEU A 14 5.41 -27.90 11.53
N LEU A 15 6.75 -27.85 11.41
CA LEU A 15 7.53 -26.61 11.50
C LEU A 15 7.83 -25.97 10.13
N LEU A 16 7.41 -26.59 9.01
CA LEU A 16 7.63 -26.07 7.66
C LEU A 16 6.42 -25.35 7.06
N CYS A 17 5.30 -25.29 7.79
CA CYS A 17 4.11 -24.60 7.32
C CYS A 17 4.08 -23.17 7.85
N GLY A 18 4.42 -22.17 7.01
CA GLY A 18 3.81 -20.85 7.17
C GLY A 18 4.61 -19.63 6.76
N CYS A 19 5.91 -19.73 6.52
CA CYS A 19 6.68 -18.55 6.15
C CYS A 19 6.82 -18.45 4.63
N ASN A 20 5.93 -17.69 3.98
CA ASN A 20 6.18 -17.23 2.62
C ASN A 20 7.55 -16.50 2.61
N PRO A 21 8.52 -16.89 1.77
CA PRO A 21 9.84 -16.26 1.72
C PRO A 21 9.78 -14.74 1.53
N LEU A 22 8.78 -14.23 0.80
CA LEU A 22 8.56 -12.78 0.64
C LEU A 22 8.18 -12.10 1.96
N MET A 23 7.37 -12.76 2.78
CA MET A 23 7.00 -12.26 4.11
C MET A 23 8.20 -12.28 5.05
N GLN A 24 9.07 -13.28 4.99
CA GLN A 24 10.31 -13.27 5.79
C GLN A 24 11.25 -12.14 5.37
N ALA A 25 11.50 -11.98 4.07
CA ALA A 25 12.32 -10.88 3.58
C ALA A 25 11.75 -9.50 3.97
N SER A 26 10.42 -9.37 3.97
CA SER A 26 9.75 -8.15 4.46
C SER A 26 9.97 -7.90 5.95
N LEU A 27 10.00 -8.96 6.80
CA LEU A 27 10.34 -8.82 8.22
C LEU A 27 11.72 -8.21 8.38
N ASP A 28 12.68 -8.75 7.64
CA ASP A 28 14.08 -8.39 7.78
C ASP A 28 14.29 -6.93 7.36
N THR A 29 13.68 -6.49 6.25
CA THR A 29 13.80 -5.09 5.81
C THR A 29 13.09 -4.09 6.73
N PHE A 30 11.90 -4.42 7.26
CA PHE A 30 11.24 -3.53 8.24
C PHE A 30 11.96 -3.49 9.60
N LYS A 31 12.64 -4.58 9.99
CA LYS A 31 13.43 -4.63 11.24
C LYS A 31 14.82 -3.99 11.10
N ALA A 32 15.45 -4.10 9.94
CA ALA A 32 16.84 -3.71 9.70
C ALA A 32 17.02 -2.24 9.31
N ALA A 33 16.05 -1.36 9.61
CA ALA A 33 16.02 0.07 9.24
C ALA A 33 17.17 0.94 9.83
N THR A 34 18.29 0.35 10.24
CA THR A 34 19.54 1.01 10.63
C THR A 34 20.64 0.93 9.57
N LEU A 35 20.47 0.14 8.51
CA LEU A 35 21.34 0.06 7.34
C LEU A 35 20.46 0.27 6.10
N GLY A 36 20.85 1.18 5.19
CA GLY A 36 19.98 1.68 4.11
C GLY A 36 19.23 0.63 3.28
N VAL A 37 18.18 1.08 2.59
CA VAL A 37 17.19 0.24 1.88
C VAL A 37 17.85 -0.81 0.99
N GLN A 38 17.86 -2.08 1.42
CA GLN A 38 18.19 -3.17 0.50
C GLN A 38 16.99 -3.42 -0.42
N PRO A 39 17.17 -3.39 -1.75
CA PRO A 39 16.07 -3.57 -2.68
C PRO A 39 15.47 -4.96 -2.53
N LEU A 40 14.18 -5.03 -2.20
CA LEU A 40 13.47 -6.29 -2.12
C LEU A 40 13.15 -6.75 -3.56
N GLN A 41 13.90 -7.76 -4.02
CA GLN A 41 13.70 -8.39 -5.31
C GLN A 41 12.48 -9.33 -5.22
N VAL A 42 11.38 -8.94 -5.85
CA VAL A 42 10.14 -9.72 -5.89
C VAL A 42 9.96 -10.29 -7.29
N THR A 43 9.90 -11.61 -7.42
CA THR A 43 9.69 -12.29 -8.70
C THR A 43 8.23 -12.67 -8.91
N ALA A 44 7.79 -12.77 -10.17
CA ALA A 44 6.43 -13.23 -10.47
C ALA A 44 6.14 -14.63 -9.90
N ALA A 45 7.09 -15.55 -9.95
CA ALA A 45 6.94 -16.89 -9.40
C ALA A 45 6.63 -16.89 -7.89
N GLN A 46 7.31 -16.03 -7.10
CA GLN A 46 7.05 -15.91 -5.66
C GLN A 46 5.66 -15.32 -5.37
N VAL A 47 5.23 -14.37 -6.19
CA VAL A 47 3.91 -13.75 -6.05
C VAL A 47 2.79 -14.73 -6.44
N GLU A 48 3.00 -15.56 -7.48
CA GLU A 48 2.07 -16.60 -7.92
C GLU A 48 1.95 -17.77 -6.93
N ALA A 49 3.00 -18.03 -6.13
CA ALA A 49 3.04 -19.14 -5.19
C ALA A 49 2.04 -19.04 -4.02
N VAL A 50 1.45 -17.86 -3.79
CA VAL A 50 0.48 -17.65 -2.71
C VAL A 50 -0.86 -17.15 -3.26
N PRO A 51 -2.01 -17.57 -2.69
CA PRO A 51 -3.34 -17.34 -3.29
C PRO A 51 -3.98 -15.98 -2.97
N TYR A 52 -3.29 -15.09 -2.26
CA TYR A 52 -3.83 -13.79 -1.83
C TYR A 52 -3.24 -12.62 -2.64
N ALA A 53 -3.98 -11.51 -2.70
CA ALA A 53 -3.50 -10.26 -3.29
C ALA A 53 -2.33 -9.69 -2.49
N GLN A 54 -1.36 -9.09 -3.19
CA GLN A 54 -0.14 -8.56 -2.60
C GLN A 54 0.21 -7.20 -3.19
N ILE A 55 0.73 -6.32 -2.35
CA ILE A 55 1.33 -5.05 -2.74
C ILE A 55 2.80 -5.03 -2.34
N LYS A 56 3.65 -4.42 -3.16
CA LYS A 56 4.98 -3.97 -2.74
C LYS A 56 4.86 -2.55 -2.22
N VAL A 57 5.41 -2.29 -1.04
CA VAL A 57 5.47 -0.98 -0.41
C VAL A 57 6.94 -0.60 -0.24
N THR A 58 7.29 0.57 -0.73
CA THR A 58 8.61 1.19 -0.58
C THR A 58 8.45 2.49 0.19
N THR A 59 9.24 2.65 1.24
CA THR A 59 9.40 3.86 2.05
C THR A 59 10.80 4.42 1.81
N ASP A 60 11.12 5.57 2.39
CA ASP A 60 12.48 6.16 2.32
C ASP A 60 13.56 5.28 2.97
N VAL A 61 13.17 4.38 3.88
CA VAL A 61 14.11 3.60 4.73
C VAL A 61 13.94 2.08 4.62
N SER A 62 12.91 1.59 3.94
CA SER A 62 12.58 0.16 3.87
C SER A 62 11.66 -0.19 2.70
N GLU A 63 11.72 -1.44 2.23
CA GLU A 63 10.74 -2.03 1.32
C GLU A 63 10.15 -3.31 1.91
N GLY A 64 8.91 -3.62 1.57
CA GLY A 64 8.25 -4.85 2.00
C GLY A 64 7.08 -5.23 1.10
N VAL A 65 6.69 -6.50 1.19
CA VAL A 65 5.46 -7.03 0.59
C VAL A 65 4.40 -7.17 1.68
N LEU A 66 3.22 -6.62 1.40
CA LEU A 66 2.05 -6.76 2.25
C LEU A 66 1.01 -7.63 1.54
N ALA A 67 0.32 -8.45 2.32
CA ALA A 67 -0.78 -9.29 1.84
C ALA A 67 -2.12 -8.69 2.25
N LYS A 68 -3.12 -8.78 1.37
CA LYS A 68 -4.51 -8.41 1.71
C LYS A 68 -5.07 -9.45 2.67
N LEU A 69 -5.28 -9.05 3.92
CA LEU A 69 -5.83 -9.93 4.96
C LEU A 69 -7.36 -10.05 4.84
N ARG A 70 -8.02 -8.91 4.61
CA ARG A 70 -9.48 -8.83 4.46
C ARG A 70 -9.87 -7.50 3.80
N GLN A 71 -11.12 -7.43 3.39
CA GLN A 71 -11.79 -6.21 2.97
C GLN A 71 -13.13 -6.11 3.66
N GLN A 72 -13.52 -4.91 4.06
CA GLN A 72 -14.85 -4.59 4.57
C GLN A 72 -15.35 -3.37 3.80
N ASP A 73 -16.39 -3.55 2.99
CA ASP A 73 -16.88 -2.55 2.04
C ASP A 73 -15.75 -2.06 1.12
N ASP A 74 -15.41 -0.76 1.17
CA ASP A 74 -14.32 -0.13 0.43
C ASP A 74 -12.96 -0.16 1.17
N LEU A 75 -12.93 -0.64 2.42
CA LEU A 75 -11.76 -0.60 3.28
C LEU A 75 -10.98 -1.92 3.23
N GLU A 76 -9.75 -1.83 2.75
CA GLU A 76 -8.83 -2.95 2.60
C GLU A 76 -7.81 -2.98 3.75
N PHE A 77 -7.49 -4.17 4.24
CA PHE A 77 -6.51 -4.38 5.30
C PHE A 77 -5.30 -5.11 4.72
N TRP A 78 -4.20 -4.39 4.59
CA TRP A 78 -2.93 -4.91 4.07
C TRP A 78 -1.96 -5.10 5.22
N VAL A 79 -1.42 -6.30 5.39
CA VAL A 79 -0.56 -6.64 6.52
C VAL A 79 0.81 -7.09 6.05
N ALA A 80 1.84 -6.54 6.68
CA ALA A 80 3.18 -7.09 6.60
C ALA A 80 3.36 -8.12 7.72
N SER A 81 4.30 -9.03 7.51
CA SER A 81 4.79 -9.94 8.54
C SER A 81 5.34 -9.20 9.77
N GLY A 82 5.89 -7.99 9.60
CA GLY A 82 6.51 -7.18 10.66
C GLY A 82 5.52 -6.45 11.56
N LYS A 83 4.23 -6.80 11.49
CA LYS A 83 3.10 -6.16 12.17
C LYS A 83 2.77 -4.75 11.66
N GLN A 84 3.37 -4.31 10.55
CA GLN A 84 2.90 -3.12 9.84
C GLN A 84 1.56 -3.41 9.19
N VAL A 85 0.64 -2.46 9.29
CA VAL A 85 -0.67 -2.54 8.66
C VAL A 85 -0.94 -1.26 7.89
N LEU A 86 -1.38 -1.39 6.65
CA LEU A 86 -1.95 -0.30 5.86
C LEU A 86 -3.45 -0.55 5.68
N LEU A 87 -4.25 0.47 5.98
CA LEU A 87 -5.65 0.51 5.63
C LEU A 87 -5.80 1.40 4.40
N MET A 88 -6.40 0.85 3.35
CA MET A 88 -6.54 1.53 2.06
C MET A 88 -8.00 1.58 1.62
N ARG A 89 -8.36 2.66 0.91
CA ARG A 89 -9.62 2.81 0.18
C ARG A 89 -9.32 3.31 -1.21
N ASP A 90 -9.76 2.58 -2.23
CA ASP A 90 -9.64 3.01 -3.63
C ASP A 90 -8.20 3.42 -4.02
N GLY A 91 -7.19 2.73 -3.48
CA GLY A 91 -5.76 3.01 -3.68
C GLY A 91 -5.15 4.13 -2.83
N LEU A 92 -5.94 4.88 -2.05
CA LEU A 92 -5.46 5.84 -1.06
C LEU A 92 -5.20 5.15 0.28
N VAL A 93 -4.05 5.39 0.91
CA VAL A 93 -3.81 4.96 2.29
C VAL A 93 -4.53 5.91 3.25
N VAL A 94 -5.47 5.38 4.03
CA VAL A 94 -6.30 6.16 4.96
C VAL A 94 -5.85 6.03 6.41
N ARG A 95 -5.09 4.98 6.74
CA ARG A 95 -4.50 4.76 8.07
C ARG A 95 -3.33 3.79 8.00
N THR A 96 -2.36 3.96 8.90
CA THR A 96 -1.23 3.04 9.07
C THR A 96 -1.05 2.65 10.54
N VAL A 97 -0.45 1.49 10.77
CA VAL A 97 -0.05 1.02 12.10
C VAL A 97 1.33 0.39 12.00
N GLY A 98 2.20 0.65 12.99
CA GLY A 98 3.50 -0.02 13.11
C GLY A 98 4.62 0.54 12.22
N LEU A 99 4.38 1.68 11.55
CA LEU A 99 5.43 2.47 10.89
C LEU A 99 6.07 3.48 11.87
N SER A 100 7.23 4.03 11.51
CA SER A 100 7.96 5.02 12.31
C SER A 100 7.14 6.26 12.61
N ILE A 101 6.39 6.75 11.61
CA ILE A 101 5.33 7.75 11.71
C ILE A 101 4.05 7.06 11.26
N ASN A 102 2.94 7.27 11.97
CA ASN A 102 1.65 6.72 11.56
C ASN A 102 0.67 7.81 11.15
N LEU A 103 -0.14 7.50 10.14
CA LEU A 103 -1.36 8.20 9.81
C LEU A 103 -2.50 7.53 10.58
N ASP A 104 -3.13 8.24 11.52
CA ASP A 104 -4.14 7.64 12.40
C ASP A 104 -5.55 7.65 11.79
N GLY A 105 -5.80 8.58 10.87
CA GLY A 105 -7.07 8.68 10.17
C GLY A 105 -7.02 9.66 9.01
N THR A 106 -7.91 9.43 8.05
CA THR A 106 -8.19 10.31 6.92
C THR A 106 -9.69 10.43 6.73
N ARG A 107 -10.19 11.65 6.59
CA ARG A 107 -11.61 11.94 6.26
C ARG A 107 -11.67 13.01 5.18
N PHE A 108 -12.53 12.83 4.18
CA PHE A 108 -12.77 13.85 3.18
C PHE A 108 -13.85 14.83 3.63
N ASP A 109 -13.75 16.07 3.19
CA ASP A 109 -14.88 16.98 3.14
C ASP A 109 -15.74 16.62 1.92
N GLY A 110 -16.84 15.91 2.15
CA GLY A 110 -17.68 15.33 1.10
C GLY A 110 -17.22 13.96 0.58
N GLU A 111 -17.60 13.64 -0.65
CA GLU A 111 -17.24 12.37 -1.31
C GLU A 111 -15.74 12.33 -1.65
N SER A 112 -15.09 11.19 -1.37
CA SER A 112 -13.69 10.97 -1.76
C SER A 112 -13.54 11.00 -3.28
N PRO A 113 -12.60 11.79 -3.85
CA PRO A 113 -12.30 11.77 -5.27
C PRO A 113 -11.79 10.40 -5.74
N PHE A 114 -11.16 9.63 -4.84
CA PHE A 114 -10.69 8.27 -5.11
C PHE A 114 -11.89 7.31 -5.28
N LYS A 115 -12.92 7.46 -4.44
CA LYS A 115 -14.16 6.67 -4.53
C LYS A 115 -14.94 6.95 -5.81
N ARG A 116 -14.94 8.20 -6.28
CA ARG A 116 -15.51 8.58 -7.57
C ARG A 116 -14.74 7.98 -8.75
N GLY A 117 -13.47 7.62 -8.56
CA GLY A 117 -12.53 7.24 -9.60
C GLY A 117 -11.77 8.44 -10.13
N LEU A 118 -10.46 8.49 -9.86
CA LEU A 118 -9.59 9.61 -10.25
C LEU A 118 -9.58 9.85 -11.78
N GLN A 119 -9.74 8.78 -12.56
CA GLN A 119 -9.83 8.83 -14.02
C GLN A 119 -11.11 9.49 -14.55
N GLN A 120 -12.08 9.79 -13.69
CA GLN A 120 -13.32 10.48 -14.08
C GLN A 120 -13.31 11.97 -13.69
N LEU A 121 -12.31 12.42 -12.93
CA LEU A 121 -12.25 13.79 -12.47
C LEU A 121 -11.93 14.74 -13.64
N PRO A 122 -12.55 15.94 -13.65
CA PRO A 122 -12.13 17.01 -14.55
C PRO A 122 -10.74 17.51 -14.17
N ASP A 123 -10.01 18.04 -15.16
CA ASP A 123 -8.69 18.62 -14.88
C ASP A 123 -8.80 19.82 -13.95
N GLY A 124 -7.86 19.93 -13.00
CA GLY A 124 -7.88 20.96 -11.98
C GLY A 124 -8.90 20.74 -10.85
N TYR A 125 -9.55 19.57 -10.76
CA TYR A 125 -10.45 19.22 -9.65
C TYR A 125 -9.78 19.45 -8.29
N SER A 126 -10.53 19.97 -7.34
CA SER A 126 -10.03 20.24 -5.98
C SER A 126 -10.84 19.48 -4.94
N SER A 127 -10.15 19.06 -3.88
CA SER A 127 -10.77 18.46 -2.71
C SER A 127 -10.00 18.82 -1.46
N THR A 128 -10.66 18.76 -0.32
CA THR A 128 -10.01 18.84 0.98
C THR A 128 -10.23 17.54 1.72
N ARG A 129 -9.16 17.01 2.32
CA ARG A 129 -9.23 15.95 3.32
C ARG A 129 -8.58 16.44 4.60
N TRP A 130 -8.90 15.78 5.69
CA TRP A 130 -8.29 16.02 6.98
C TRP A 130 -7.59 14.75 7.45
N ILE A 131 -6.38 14.92 7.96
CA ILE A 131 -5.56 13.82 8.48
C ILE A 131 -5.25 14.02 9.95
N ASP A 132 -5.12 12.91 10.66
CA ASP A 132 -4.74 12.87 12.08
C ASP A 132 -3.39 12.17 12.23
N VAL A 133 -2.46 12.77 12.96
CA VAL A 133 -1.08 12.27 13.16
C VAL A 133 -0.69 12.43 14.63
N TYR A 134 -0.56 11.34 15.38
CA TYR A 134 -0.31 11.40 16.83
C TYR A 134 1.14 11.72 17.26
N GLN A 135 2.05 12.06 16.33
CA GLN A 135 3.40 12.54 16.69
C GLN A 135 3.38 14.03 17.07
N GLY A 136 3.11 14.28 18.36
CA GLY A 136 2.64 15.58 18.85
C GLY A 136 1.13 15.68 18.60
N PRO A 137 0.32 16.29 19.48
CA PRO A 137 -1.15 16.25 19.41
C PRO A 137 -1.72 17.03 18.20
N ARG A 138 -1.44 16.56 16.98
CA ARG A 138 -1.82 17.17 15.70
C ARG A 138 -2.97 16.37 15.12
N VAL A 139 -4.18 16.80 15.47
CA VAL A 139 -5.43 16.24 14.98
C VAL A 139 -6.05 17.23 14.01
N GLY A 140 -6.56 16.75 12.88
CA GLY A 140 -7.29 17.56 11.93
C GLY A 140 -6.42 18.52 11.13
N LEU A 141 -5.29 18.06 10.59
CA LEU A 141 -4.54 18.84 9.61
C LEU A 141 -5.29 18.85 8.27
N ALA A 142 -5.62 20.04 7.76
CA ALA A 142 -6.22 20.17 6.44
C ALA A 142 -5.19 19.88 5.33
N VAL A 143 -5.54 18.97 4.43
CA VAL A 143 -4.80 18.68 3.19
C VAL A 143 -5.65 19.16 2.02
N ASN A 144 -5.19 20.22 1.36
CA ASN A 144 -5.83 20.77 0.19
C ASN A 144 -5.19 20.16 -1.07
N SER A 145 -6.01 19.54 -1.90
CA SER A 145 -5.57 18.83 -3.09
C SER A 145 -6.04 19.53 -4.36
N ARG A 146 -5.17 19.55 -5.37
CA ARG A 146 -5.55 19.84 -6.76
C ARG A 146 -5.04 18.74 -7.67
N PHE A 147 -5.95 18.12 -8.40
CA PHE A 147 -5.67 17.02 -9.31
C PHE A 147 -5.44 17.52 -10.72
N SER A 148 -4.49 16.91 -11.42
CA SER A 148 -4.24 17.19 -12.83
C SER A 148 -4.00 15.91 -13.62
N ARG A 149 -4.66 15.80 -14.77
CA ARG A 149 -4.52 14.65 -15.67
C ARG A 149 -3.26 14.76 -16.50
N GLN A 150 -2.53 13.66 -16.59
CA GLN A 150 -1.27 13.58 -17.34
C GLN A 150 -1.43 12.67 -18.57
N GLY A 151 -0.33 12.33 -19.24
CA GLY A 151 -0.35 11.35 -20.31
C GLY A 151 -0.64 9.93 -19.82
N ILE A 152 -0.90 9.02 -20.76
CA ILE A 152 -0.81 7.58 -20.53
C ILE A 152 0.67 7.20 -20.52
N GLU A 153 1.06 6.41 -19.53
CA GLU A 153 2.43 5.93 -19.33
C GLU A 153 2.45 4.40 -19.30
N THR A 154 3.46 3.81 -19.92
CA THR A 154 3.72 2.38 -19.78
C THR A 154 4.46 2.14 -18.47
N VAL A 155 3.82 1.42 -17.54
CA VAL A 155 4.41 1.01 -16.27
C VAL A 155 4.56 -0.50 -16.27
N THR A 156 5.80 -0.97 -16.12
CA THR A 156 6.10 -2.39 -15.96
C THR A 156 5.94 -2.79 -14.50
N ILE A 157 5.07 -3.76 -14.25
CA ILE A 157 4.89 -4.37 -12.93
C ILE A 157 5.20 -5.86 -13.05
N LEU A 158 6.24 -6.30 -12.34
CA LEU A 158 6.85 -7.62 -12.52
C LEU A 158 7.25 -7.80 -13.99
N ASP A 159 6.69 -8.79 -14.68
CA ASP A 159 7.00 -9.11 -16.08
C ASP A 159 5.89 -8.66 -17.06
N LYS A 160 5.03 -7.72 -16.65
CA LYS A 160 3.89 -7.24 -17.45
C LYS A 160 3.88 -5.72 -17.58
N ASP A 161 3.64 -5.26 -18.80
CA ASP A 161 3.49 -3.84 -19.11
C ASP A 161 2.02 -3.41 -19.06
N TYR A 162 1.75 -2.28 -18.40
CA TYR A 162 0.43 -1.69 -18.29
C TYR A 162 0.44 -0.26 -18.84
N ALA A 163 -0.49 0.04 -19.75
CA ALA A 163 -0.74 1.42 -20.19
C ALA A 163 -1.68 2.11 -19.18
N LEU A 164 -1.13 3.00 -18.35
CA LEU A 164 -1.84 3.59 -17.22
C LEU A 164 -1.97 5.11 -17.38
N GLN A 165 -3.16 5.62 -17.08
CA GLN A 165 -3.39 7.05 -16.97
C GLN A 165 -2.73 7.55 -15.68
N ARG A 166 -1.74 8.44 -15.78
CA ARG A 166 -1.21 9.12 -14.59
C ARG A 166 -2.09 10.30 -14.20
N ILE A 167 -2.42 10.40 -12.92
CA ILE A 167 -3.03 11.56 -12.28
C ILE A 167 -2.07 12.07 -11.20
N ASP A 168 -1.73 13.34 -11.27
CA ASP A 168 -0.94 14.02 -10.24
C ASP A 168 -1.88 14.75 -9.28
N GLU A 169 -1.63 14.60 -7.98
CA GLU A 169 -2.30 15.34 -6.91
C GLU A 169 -1.28 16.28 -6.25
N ARG A 170 -1.41 17.58 -6.48
CA ARG A 170 -0.65 18.57 -5.71
C ARG A 170 -1.33 18.78 -4.36
N VAL A 171 -0.60 18.49 -3.29
CA VAL A 171 -1.08 18.65 -1.90
C VAL A 171 -0.44 19.85 -1.22
N ASP A 172 -1.22 20.53 -0.40
CA ASP A 172 -0.82 21.66 0.44
C ASP A 172 -1.40 21.46 1.85
N ILE A 173 -0.54 21.53 2.87
CA ILE A 173 -0.92 21.52 4.30
C ILE A 173 -0.48 22.86 4.89
N PRO A 174 -1.36 23.88 4.89
CA PRO A 174 -0.99 25.25 5.25
C PRO A 174 -0.38 25.37 6.64
N GLU A 175 -0.96 24.67 7.61
CA GLU A 175 -0.54 24.69 9.03
C GLU A 175 0.91 24.26 9.24
N LEU A 176 1.45 23.47 8.30
CA LEU A 176 2.82 22.96 8.35
C LEU A 176 3.73 23.58 7.28
N GLY A 177 3.19 24.46 6.42
CA GLY A 177 3.89 24.98 5.25
C GLY A 177 4.35 23.88 4.28
N PHE A 178 3.74 22.71 4.33
CA PHE A 178 4.15 21.55 3.56
C PHE A 178 3.44 21.50 2.22
N LYS A 179 4.20 21.21 1.16
CA LYS A 179 3.67 20.99 -0.19
C LYS A 179 4.37 19.80 -0.81
N ALA A 180 3.61 18.97 -1.52
CA ALA A 180 4.14 17.84 -2.25
C ALA A 180 3.29 17.53 -3.49
N THR A 181 3.74 16.59 -4.31
CA THR A 181 2.96 16.03 -5.41
C THR A 181 2.91 14.53 -5.23
N ASN A 182 1.69 14.00 -5.06
CA ASN A 182 1.42 12.58 -5.13
C ASN A 182 1.12 12.20 -6.58
N ARG A 183 1.37 10.95 -6.96
CA ARG A 183 1.15 10.44 -8.31
C ARG A 183 0.43 9.11 -8.24
N PHE A 184 -0.56 8.94 -9.11
CA PHE A 184 -1.38 7.73 -9.17
C PHE A 184 -1.43 7.25 -10.62
N TRP A 185 -1.05 6.00 -10.85
CA TRP A 185 -1.13 5.33 -12.15
C TRP A 185 -2.34 4.42 -12.15
N ILE A 186 -3.33 4.82 -12.94
CA ILE A 186 -4.69 4.29 -12.90
C ILE A 186 -4.97 3.54 -14.20
N ARG A 187 -5.62 2.38 -14.08
CA ARG A 187 -6.14 1.66 -15.25
C ARG A 187 -7.33 2.43 -15.82
N PRO A 188 -7.30 2.88 -17.10
CA PRO A 188 -8.33 3.78 -17.62
C PRO A 188 -9.74 3.19 -17.72
N ASP A 189 -9.84 1.87 -17.81
CA ASP A 189 -11.08 1.12 -18.02
C ASP A 189 -11.95 1.04 -16.76
N ASP A 190 -11.36 0.77 -15.60
CA ASP A 190 -12.10 0.53 -14.35
C ASP A 190 -11.67 1.42 -13.17
N GLY A 191 -10.58 2.19 -13.33
CA GLY A 191 -10.12 3.11 -12.30
C GLY A 191 -9.24 2.48 -11.24
N LEU A 192 -8.82 1.22 -11.38
CA LEU A 192 -7.95 0.58 -10.41
C LEU A 192 -6.57 1.27 -10.40
N ILE A 193 -6.12 1.68 -9.21
CA ILE A 193 -4.77 2.25 -9.02
C ILE A 193 -3.77 1.09 -8.90
N LEU A 194 -2.93 0.91 -9.92
CA LEU A 194 -1.91 -0.15 -9.91
C LEU A 194 -0.61 0.29 -9.26
N GLN A 195 -0.31 1.59 -9.32
CA GLN A 195 0.84 2.18 -8.63
C GLN A 195 0.45 3.53 -8.05
N SER A 196 0.97 3.85 -6.88
CA SER A 196 0.87 5.17 -6.27
C SER A 196 2.18 5.60 -5.63
N GLU A 197 2.50 6.87 -5.71
CA GLU A 197 3.53 7.56 -4.93
C GLU A 197 2.81 8.63 -4.11
N GLN A 198 2.68 8.42 -2.80
CA GLN A 198 1.83 9.25 -1.94
C GLN A 198 2.51 9.62 -0.62
N HIS A 199 2.42 10.91 -0.29
CA HIS A 199 2.78 11.46 1.01
C HIS A 199 1.54 11.38 1.91
N LEU A 200 1.60 10.49 2.89
CA LEU A 200 0.55 10.26 3.88
C LEU A 200 0.59 11.36 4.95
N THR A 201 1.80 11.77 5.31
CA THR A 201 2.11 12.90 6.19
C THR A 201 3.37 13.58 5.64
N PRO A 202 3.76 14.78 6.12
CA PRO A 202 5.01 15.41 5.71
C PRO A 202 6.28 14.57 5.92
N GLY A 203 6.25 13.64 6.88
CA GLY A 203 7.38 12.76 7.19
C GLY A 203 7.19 11.30 6.73
N LEU A 204 6.11 11.01 5.99
CA LEU A 204 5.81 9.64 5.57
C LEU A 204 5.40 9.60 4.10
N PHE A 205 6.32 9.17 3.25
CA PHE A 205 6.10 8.86 1.85
C PHE A 205 6.03 7.34 1.63
N LEU A 206 5.08 6.89 0.82
CA LEU A 206 4.97 5.51 0.36
C LEU A 206 4.86 5.46 -1.17
N LYS A 207 5.68 4.61 -1.78
CA LYS A 207 5.41 4.05 -3.10
C LYS A 207 4.77 2.68 -2.95
N ILE A 208 3.63 2.47 -3.59
CA ILE A 208 2.85 1.23 -3.52
C ILE A 208 2.63 0.71 -4.94
N VAL A 209 2.87 -0.59 -5.15
CA VAL A 209 2.67 -1.27 -6.43
C VAL A 209 1.82 -2.53 -6.19
N GLN A 210 0.71 -2.66 -6.91
CA GLN A 210 -0.12 -3.86 -6.94
C GLN A 210 0.61 -4.99 -7.68
N LEU A 211 1.00 -6.05 -6.98
CA LEU A 211 1.73 -7.17 -7.58
C LEU A 211 0.80 -8.17 -8.29
N ARG A 212 -0.50 -8.18 -7.93
CA ARG A 212 -1.55 -9.03 -8.52
C ARG A 212 -2.86 -8.28 -8.79
N PRO A 213 -2.88 -7.38 -9.79
CA PRO A 213 -4.08 -6.62 -10.14
C PRO A 213 -5.27 -7.48 -10.58
N ASP A 214 -5.01 -8.68 -11.12
CA ASP A 214 -6.02 -9.64 -11.58
C ASP A 214 -6.90 -10.17 -10.44
N ARG A 215 -6.34 -10.26 -9.22
CA ARG A 215 -7.02 -10.81 -8.05
C ARG A 215 -7.83 -9.79 -7.24
N GLU A 216 -7.71 -8.50 -7.54
CA GLU A 216 -8.62 -7.48 -7.02
C GLU A 216 -10.05 -7.61 -7.61
N THR A 217 -10.16 -8.21 -8.79
CA THR A 217 -11.42 -8.37 -9.53
C THR A 217 -12.24 -9.59 -9.13
N ALA A 218 -11.72 -10.48 -8.27
CA ALA A 218 -12.44 -11.67 -7.81
C ALA A 218 -13.49 -11.28 -6.75
N ARG A 219 -14.65 -10.82 -7.23
CA ARG A 219 -15.89 -10.70 -6.47
C ARG A 219 -16.67 -12.01 -6.49
#